data_AF-A0A2N0P0F7-F1
#
_entry.id   AF-A0A2N0P0F7-F1
#
_cell.length_a   1.000
_cell.length_b   1.000
_cell.length_c   1.000
_cell.angle_alpha   90.00
_cell.angle_beta   90.00
_cell.angle_gamma   90.00
#
_symmetry.space_group_name_H-M   'P 1'
#
loop_
_entity.id
_entity.type
_entity.pdbx_description
1 polymer ?
#
loop_
_entity_poly.entity_id
_entity_poly.type
_entity_poly.pdbx_seq_one_letter_code
_entity_poly.pdbx_strand_id
1 'polypeptide(L)'
;MCSISSENESVDQHDEISFTLIVKKVDGKQLPGKWLTFDASTFKKFVTQIQKYIETMIGEEIDQAEYSLAFKSAKSNGGGLELSELKDFEKFLIEYKKLFKMKKEVVVIASMNRKIVKKKKRKQVEDEILESDEEENNLKKKKVNSIPKVSGLTPHQKVIGKLVSELREQWHCSQDNVPCYVASGIHLKLTAKLLAMWAESIMDGTATIEIAPTHPDFAVQHATKNNVHSSATLMASQMSQMYPIQPIQYISPQYCMVREPLAPVSNFSATSQLPIPSIEEFLKKIDKDEGDNGDFMQFIDVFNEQNISVKHIKDLDENDFQILGVKTIGWRKTIKAAAKRYE
;
A
#
# COMPACT_ATOMS: atom_id res chain seq x y z
N MET A 1 -18.78 -43.22 58.41
CA MET A 1 -19.74 -42.40 57.64
C MET A 1 -18.93 -41.43 56.80
N CYS A 2 -19.09 -41.51 55.48
CA CYS A 2 -18.48 -40.61 54.53
C CYS A 2 -18.95 -39.16 54.76
N SER A 3 -18.05 -38.20 54.58
CA SER A 3 -18.40 -36.87 54.13
C SER A 3 -17.33 -36.45 53.15
N ILE A 4 -17.62 -36.75 51.88
CA ILE A 4 -16.90 -36.26 50.72
C ILE A 4 -17.31 -34.80 50.59
N SER A 5 -16.41 -33.88 50.94
CA SER A 5 -16.56 -32.47 50.57
C SER A 5 -16.23 -32.35 49.08
N SER A 6 -17.25 -32.58 48.24
CA SER A 6 -17.25 -32.09 46.87
C SER A 6 -17.41 -30.58 46.92
N GLU A 7 -16.29 -29.87 47.00
CA GLU A 7 -16.26 -28.48 46.59
C GLU A 7 -16.32 -28.47 45.07
N ASN A 8 -17.51 -28.11 44.58
CA ASN A 8 -17.77 -27.81 43.18
C ASN A 8 -16.77 -26.76 42.70
N GLU A 9 -15.73 -27.19 41.99
CA GLU A 9 -14.97 -26.29 41.13
C GLU A 9 -15.95 -25.74 40.09
N SER A 10 -16.14 -24.43 40.16
CA SER A 10 -16.90 -23.63 39.22
C SER A 10 -16.57 -24.03 37.78
N VAL A 11 -17.62 -24.25 37.00
CA VAL A 11 -17.53 -24.40 35.55
C VAL A 11 -17.07 -23.05 35.01
N ASP A 12 -15.76 -22.83 34.97
CA ASP A 12 -15.14 -21.71 34.26
C ASP A 12 -15.34 -21.97 32.76
N GLN A 13 -16.52 -21.58 32.29
CA GLN A 13 -16.87 -21.51 30.89
C GLN A 13 -16.23 -20.26 30.30
N HIS A 14 -14.91 -20.26 30.23
CA HIS A 14 -14.23 -19.42 29.27
C HIS A 14 -14.33 -20.16 27.93
N ASP A 15 -15.28 -19.71 27.10
CA ASP A 15 -15.37 -20.12 25.71
C ASP A 15 -14.14 -19.63 24.91
N GLU A 16 -13.23 -18.87 25.50
CA GLU A 16 -11.98 -18.44 24.89
C GLU A 16 -10.83 -19.41 25.18
N ILE A 17 -10.05 -19.75 24.14
CA ILE A 17 -8.87 -20.60 24.27
C ILE A 17 -7.62 -19.90 23.75
N SER A 18 -6.49 -20.09 24.43
CA SER A 18 -5.19 -19.52 24.04
C SER A 18 -4.28 -20.58 23.46
N PHE A 19 -3.69 -20.31 22.29
CA PHE A 19 -2.85 -21.25 21.58
C PHE A 19 -1.85 -20.53 20.67
N THR A 20 -0.82 -21.25 20.23
CA THR A 20 0.11 -20.75 19.22
C THR A 20 -0.36 -21.17 17.83
N LEU A 21 -0.66 -20.20 16.96
CA LEU A 21 -0.99 -20.45 15.56
C LEU A 21 0.26 -20.44 14.70
N ILE A 22 0.46 -21.50 13.91
CA ILE A 22 1.54 -21.63 12.92
C ILE A 22 0.92 -21.76 11.54
N VAL A 23 1.28 -20.88 10.61
CA VAL A 23 0.86 -20.98 9.21
C VAL A 23 1.97 -21.61 8.39
N LYS A 24 1.70 -22.78 7.80
CA LYS A 24 2.58 -23.48 6.88
C LYS A 24 2.21 -23.15 5.44
N LYS A 25 3.21 -22.81 4.65
CA LYS A 25 3.08 -22.58 3.21
C LYS A 25 3.20 -23.89 2.45
N VAL A 26 2.70 -23.90 1.22
CA VAL A 26 2.86 -25.01 0.26
C VAL A 26 4.33 -25.39 0.02
N ASP A 27 5.27 -24.45 0.14
CA ASP A 27 6.71 -24.74 0.00
C ASP A 27 7.33 -25.42 1.25
N GLY A 28 6.50 -25.86 2.20
CA GLY A 28 6.90 -26.50 3.45
C GLY A 28 7.43 -25.53 4.51
N LYS A 29 7.64 -24.25 4.17
CA LYS A 29 8.12 -23.25 5.12
C LYS A 29 7.00 -22.82 6.06
N GLN A 30 7.39 -22.52 7.29
CA GLN A 30 6.46 -22.09 8.33
C GLN A 30 6.67 -20.61 8.60
N LEU A 31 5.58 -19.88 8.77
CA LEU A 31 5.63 -18.53 9.34
C LEU A 31 5.90 -18.61 10.86
N PRO A 32 6.44 -17.55 11.47
CA PRO A 32 6.62 -17.50 12.91
C PRO A 32 5.30 -17.78 13.62
N GLY A 33 5.34 -18.64 14.63
CA GLY A 33 4.19 -18.91 15.47
C GLY A 33 3.73 -17.65 16.20
N LYS A 34 2.42 -17.44 16.29
CA LYS A 34 1.83 -16.31 17.03
C LYS A 34 0.91 -16.83 18.12
N TRP A 35 1.11 -16.35 19.34
CA TRP A 35 0.17 -16.57 20.44
C TRP A 35 -1.12 -15.80 20.18
N LEU A 36 -2.25 -16.50 20.17
CA LEU A 36 -3.59 -15.97 19.91
C LEU A 36 -4.57 -16.53 20.94
N THR A 37 -5.62 -15.76 21.19
CA THR A 37 -6.75 -16.17 22.04
C THR A 37 -8.03 -15.92 21.24
N PHE A 38 -8.85 -16.96 21.06
CA PHE A 38 -10.06 -16.92 20.23
C PHE A 38 -11.26 -17.56 20.92
N ASP A 39 -12.45 -17.06 20.56
CA ASP A 39 -13.74 -17.66 20.92
C ASP A 39 -13.87 -19.04 20.25
N ALA A 40 -14.05 -20.05 21.09
CA ALA A 40 -14.22 -21.46 20.79
C ALA A 40 -15.61 -21.99 21.19
N SER A 41 -16.59 -21.10 21.37
CA SER A 41 -17.98 -21.44 21.69
C SER A 41 -18.62 -22.28 20.59
N THR A 42 -18.20 -22.12 19.33
CA THR A 42 -18.62 -22.95 18.19
C THR A 42 -17.46 -23.18 17.23
N PHE A 43 -17.48 -24.32 16.53
CA PHE A 43 -16.50 -24.63 15.49
C PHE A 43 -16.44 -23.54 14.40
N LYS A 44 -17.61 -23.08 13.93
CA LYS A 44 -17.70 -22.04 12.90
C LYS A 44 -17.02 -20.75 13.35
N LYS A 45 -17.34 -20.24 14.56
CA LYS A 45 -16.69 -19.02 15.08
C LYS A 45 -15.18 -19.17 15.21
N PHE A 46 -14.72 -20.32 15.72
CA PHE A 46 -13.29 -20.58 15.90
C PHE A 46 -12.55 -20.57 14.56
N VAL A 47 -13.08 -21.28 13.58
CA VAL A 47 -12.52 -21.36 12.23
C VAL A 47 -12.56 -20.00 11.53
N THR A 48 -13.67 -19.27 11.60
CA THR A 48 -13.78 -17.92 11.00
C THR A 48 -12.77 -16.94 11.59
N GLN A 49 -12.48 -17.01 12.88
CA GLN A 49 -11.43 -16.17 13.50
C GLN A 49 -10.03 -16.53 13.00
N ILE A 50 -9.72 -17.82 12.85
CA ILE A 50 -8.46 -18.27 12.25
C ILE A 50 -8.36 -17.80 10.81
N GLN A 51 -9.42 -17.99 10.01
CA GLN A 51 -9.48 -17.57 8.62
C GLN A 51 -9.20 -16.08 8.50
N LYS A 52 -9.95 -15.23 9.21
CA LYS A 52 -9.78 -13.77 9.24
C LYS A 52 -8.36 -13.36 9.63
N TYR A 53 -7.75 -14.05 10.59
CA TYR A 53 -6.36 -13.79 10.97
C TYR A 53 -5.38 -14.11 9.84
N ILE A 54 -5.56 -15.26 9.16
CA ILE A 54 -4.73 -15.65 8.02
C ILE A 54 -4.92 -14.67 6.86
N GLU A 55 -6.15 -14.27 6.56
CA GLU A 55 -6.47 -13.26 5.52
C GLU A 55 -5.76 -11.94 5.81
N THR A 56 -5.81 -11.47 7.06
CA THR A 56 -5.11 -10.25 7.49
C THR A 56 -3.59 -10.40 7.31
N MET A 57 -3.03 -11.60 7.59
CA MET A 57 -1.60 -11.89 7.44
C MET A 57 -1.15 -11.96 5.97
N ILE A 58 -2.02 -12.44 5.07
CA ILE A 58 -1.71 -12.64 3.65
C ILE A 58 -2.07 -11.39 2.82
N GLY A 59 -3.11 -10.67 3.20
CA GLY A 59 -3.72 -9.57 2.45
C GLY A 59 -4.64 -10.04 1.32
N GLU A 60 -5.16 -11.26 1.41
CA GLU A 60 -6.08 -11.87 0.44
C GLU A 60 -7.14 -12.66 1.19
N GLU A 61 -8.37 -12.63 0.66
CA GLU A 61 -9.47 -13.49 1.10
C GLU A 61 -9.13 -14.94 0.76
N ILE A 62 -9.39 -15.86 1.70
CA ILE A 62 -9.12 -17.29 1.53
C ILE A 62 -10.38 -18.08 1.85
N ASP A 63 -10.67 -19.12 1.08
CA ASP A 63 -11.75 -20.04 1.43
C ASP A 63 -11.27 -21.12 2.40
N GLN A 64 -12.21 -21.73 3.13
CA GLN A 64 -11.91 -22.86 4.03
C GLN A 64 -11.27 -24.05 3.31
N ALA A 65 -11.56 -24.25 2.02
CA ALA A 65 -10.95 -25.32 1.21
C ALA A 65 -9.47 -25.04 0.87
N GLU A 66 -9.01 -23.81 1.02
CA GLU A 66 -7.65 -23.40 0.65
C GLU A 66 -6.62 -23.65 1.74
N TYR A 67 -7.06 -24.12 2.92
CA TYR A 67 -6.18 -24.50 4.00
C TYR A 67 -6.77 -25.63 4.83
N SER A 68 -5.91 -26.45 5.43
CA SER A 68 -6.31 -27.44 6.43
C SER A 68 -5.85 -27.04 7.81
N LEU A 69 -6.64 -27.39 8.82
CA LEU A 69 -6.30 -27.15 10.22
C LEU A 69 -5.90 -28.46 10.89
N ALA A 70 -4.88 -28.38 11.74
CA ALA A 70 -4.51 -29.45 12.64
C ALA A 70 -4.08 -28.87 13.98
N PHE A 71 -4.21 -29.62 15.07
CA PHE A 71 -3.70 -29.24 16.37
C PHE A 71 -2.76 -30.28 16.94
N LYS A 72 -1.87 -29.82 17.81
CA LYS A 72 -1.00 -30.69 18.59
C LYS A 72 -0.46 -29.99 19.84
N SER A 73 0.13 -30.76 20.75
CA SER A 73 0.96 -30.16 21.81
C SER A 73 2.29 -29.68 21.22
N ALA A 74 2.81 -28.53 21.68
CA ALA A 74 4.06 -27.96 21.18
C ALA A 74 5.24 -28.96 21.20
N LYS A 75 5.28 -29.84 22.22
CA LYS A 75 6.34 -30.85 22.39
C LYS A 75 6.07 -32.19 21.71
N SER A 76 4.96 -32.33 20.99
CA SER A 76 4.61 -33.59 20.32
C SER A 76 5.29 -33.72 18.96
N ASN A 77 5.83 -34.92 18.72
CA ASN A 77 6.42 -35.31 17.45
C ASN A 77 5.28 -35.72 16.49
N GLY A 78 5.28 -35.20 15.26
CA GLY A 78 4.26 -35.48 14.25
C GLY A 78 3.49 -34.25 13.74
N GLY A 79 2.58 -34.51 12.79
CA GLY A 79 1.78 -33.51 12.08
C GLY A 79 0.62 -32.91 12.88
N GLY A 80 0.21 -33.57 13.97
CA GLY A 80 -0.98 -33.23 14.73
C GLY A 80 -2.22 -34.02 14.31
N LEU A 81 -3.34 -33.73 14.95
CA LEU A 81 -4.67 -34.25 14.60
C LEU A 81 -5.42 -33.19 13.79
N GLU A 82 -6.11 -33.62 12.74
CA GLU A 82 -6.87 -32.73 11.86
C GLU A 82 -8.08 -32.10 12.58
N LEU A 83 -8.47 -30.90 12.12
CA LEU A 83 -9.62 -30.12 12.60
C LEU A 83 -10.48 -29.71 11.41
N SER A 84 -11.21 -30.67 10.85
CA SER A 84 -12.00 -30.45 9.62
C SER A 84 -13.51 -30.42 9.88
N GLU A 85 -13.98 -31.07 10.95
CA GLU A 85 -15.41 -31.13 11.29
C GLU A 85 -15.71 -30.85 12.78
N LEU A 86 -17.00 -30.75 13.09
CA LEU A 86 -17.50 -30.49 14.45
C LEU A 86 -17.03 -31.55 15.47
N LYS A 87 -16.99 -32.82 15.07
CA LYS A 87 -16.53 -33.92 15.93
C LYS A 87 -15.05 -33.80 16.29
N ASP A 88 -14.22 -33.40 15.33
CA ASP A 88 -12.80 -33.12 15.56
C ASP A 88 -12.64 -31.95 16.54
N PHE A 89 -13.48 -30.92 16.40
CA PHE A 89 -13.46 -29.76 17.26
C PHE A 89 -13.85 -30.08 18.70
N GLU A 90 -14.88 -30.89 18.92
CA GLU A 90 -15.25 -31.37 20.26
C GLU A 90 -14.09 -32.12 20.92
N LYS A 91 -13.43 -33.01 20.17
CA LYS A 91 -12.26 -33.75 20.64
C LYS A 91 -11.07 -32.82 20.93
N PHE A 92 -10.87 -31.80 20.11
CA PHE A 92 -9.87 -30.77 20.33
C PHE A 92 -10.11 -30.01 21.63
N LEU A 93 -11.34 -29.59 21.94
CA LEU A 93 -11.64 -28.89 23.19
C LEU A 93 -11.37 -29.77 24.42
N ILE A 94 -11.67 -31.06 24.34
CA ILE A 94 -11.35 -32.02 25.41
C ILE A 94 -9.84 -32.13 25.61
N GLU A 95 -9.09 -32.35 24.53
CA GLU A 95 -7.63 -32.47 24.62
C GLU A 95 -6.96 -31.15 25.00
N TYR A 96 -7.49 -30.02 24.56
CA TYR A 96 -7.05 -28.68 24.97
C TYR A 96 -7.17 -28.51 26.48
N LYS A 97 -8.34 -28.78 27.07
CA LYS A 97 -8.55 -28.69 28.52
C LYS A 97 -7.58 -29.59 29.29
N LYS A 98 -7.32 -30.80 28.78
CA LYS A 98 -6.33 -31.72 29.36
C LYS A 98 -4.91 -31.16 29.27
N LEU A 99 -4.49 -30.64 28.11
CA LEU A 99 -3.16 -30.04 27.93
C LEU A 99 -2.99 -28.78 28.78
N PHE A 100 -4.04 -27.97 28.90
CA PHE A 100 -4.06 -26.77 29.75
C PHE A 100 -3.86 -27.12 31.23
N LYS A 101 -4.58 -28.13 31.75
CA LYS A 101 -4.37 -28.65 33.13
C LYS A 101 -2.93 -29.14 33.35
N MET A 102 -2.30 -29.70 32.31
CA MET A 102 -0.90 -30.14 32.33
C MET A 102 0.10 -29.00 32.10
N LYS A 103 -0.33 -27.74 31.99
CA LYS A 103 0.49 -26.56 31.62
C LYS A 103 1.30 -26.79 30.34
N LYS A 104 0.73 -27.53 29.39
CA LYS A 104 1.33 -27.80 28.08
C LYS A 104 0.78 -26.82 27.06
N GLU A 105 1.68 -26.26 26.27
CA GLU A 105 1.31 -25.38 25.16
C GLU A 105 0.62 -26.18 24.04
N VAL A 106 -0.47 -25.60 23.54
CA VAL A 106 -1.23 -26.10 22.39
C VAL A 106 -0.86 -25.27 21.17
N VAL A 107 -0.63 -25.97 20.06
CA VAL A 107 -0.29 -25.40 18.76
C VAL A 107 -1.37 -25.77 17.77
N VAL A 108 -1.91 -24.78 17.09
CA VAL A 108 -2.79 -24.96 15.93
C VAL A 108 -1.98 -24.63 14.68
N ILE A 109 -2.10 -25.49 13.67
CA ILE A 109 -1.33 -25.43 12.44
C ILE A 109 -2.32 -25.26 11.30
N ALA A 110 -2.21 -24.14 10.59
CA ALA A 110 -2.92 -23.92 9.33
C ALA A 110 -1.97 -24.23 8.18
N SER A 111 -2.28 -25.25 7.39
CA SER A 111 -1.49 -25.65 6.23
C SER A 111 -2.18 -25.16 4.96
N MET A 112 -1.55 -24.22 4.25
CA MET A 112 -2.12 -23.69 3.02
C MET A 112 -2.00 -24.69 1.87
N ASN A 113 -3.05 -24.82 1.09
CA ASN A 113 -3.13 -25.63 -0.12
C ASN A 113 -2.68 -24.84 -1.36
N ARG A 114 -2.70 -23.50 -1.29
CA ARG A 114 -2.19 -22.61 -2.36
C ARG A 114 -0.95 -21.80 -1.94
N LYS A 115 -0.16 -21.41 -2.93
CA LYS A 115 1.03 -20.59 -2.70
C LYS A 115 0.61 -19.22 -2.14
N ILE A 116 1.01 -18.92 -0.91
CA ILE A 116 0.85 -17.59 -0.32
C ILE A 116 1.73 -16.59 -1.10
N VAL A 117 1.13 -15.84 -2.03
CA VAL A 117 1.77 -14.69 -2.65
C VAL A 117 1.55 -13.52 -1.71
N LYS A 118 2.59 -13.09 -0.98
CA LYS A 118 2.48 -11.86 -0.20
C LYS A 118 2.27 -10.70 -1.18
N LYS A 119 1.06 -10.15 -1.26
CA LYS A 119 0.85 -8.86 -1.91
C LYS A 119 1.65 -7.82 -1.13
N LYS A 120 2.79 -7.42 -1.67
CA LYS A 120 3.52 -6.23 -1.22
C LYS A 120 2.50 -5.09 -1.33
N LYS A 121 2.13 -4.45 -0.21
CA LYS A 121 1.14 -3.36 -0.13
C LYS A 121 1.40 -2.36 -1.26
N ARG A 122 0.68 -2.50 -2.38
CA ARG A 122 0.73 -1.65 -3.56
C ARG A 122 -0.45 -0.70 -3.43
N LYS A 123 -0.17 0.60 -3.46
CA LYS A 123 -1.18 1.62 -3.79
C LYS A 123 -1.91 1.15 -5.05
N GLN A 124 -3.24 1.07 -4.98
CA GLN A 124 -4.09 0.73 -6.11
C GLN A 124 -3.88 1.76 -7.22
N VAL A 125 -3.59 1.26 -8.41
CA VAL A 125 -3.97 1.88 -9.69
C VAL A 125 -4.48 0.69 -10.49
N GLU A 126 -5.78 0.69 -10.73
CA GLU A 126 -6.45 -0.17 -11.71
C GLU A 126 -5.87 0.10 -13.09
N ASP A 127 -5.65 -0.97 -13.84
CA ASP A 127 -5.93 -1.00 -15.27
C ASP A 127 -6.16 -2.47 -15.65
N GLU A 128 -7.37 -2.73 -16.13
CA GLU A 128 -7.74 -3.94 -16.85
C GLU A 128 -6.84 -4.09 -18.08
N ILE A 129 -6.33 -5.30 -18.33
CA ILE A 129 -6.20 -5.90 -19.67
C ILE A 129 -6.09 -7.41 -19.45
N LEU A 130 -7.05 -8.12 -20.01
CA LEU A 130 -7.06 -9.55 -20.24
C LEU A 130 -5.96 -9.89 -21.26
N GLU A 131 -5.17 -10.95 -21.02
CA GLU A 131 -4.95 -12.00 -22.03
C GLU A 131 -4.23 -13.21 -21.43
N SER A 132 -4.56 -14.34 -22.07
CA SER A 132 -4.43 -15.71 -21.60
C SER A 132 -3.09 -16.36 -21.94
N ASP A 133 -2.91 -17.51 -21.31
CA ASP A 133 -2.29 -18.73 -21.83
C ASP A 133 -0.80 -19.07 -21.57
N GLU A 134 -0.72 -20.26 -20.96
CA GLU A 134 0.21 -21.37 -21.17
C GLU A 134 1.52 -21.46 -20.37
N GLU A 135 1.39 -22.32 -19.36
CA GLU A 135 2.17 -23.54 -19.13
C GLU A 135 3.70 -23.50 -19.05
N GLU A 136 4.12 -24.00 -17.88
CA GLU A 136 5.21 -24.95 -17.68
C GLU A 136 6.60 -24.58 -18.22
N ASN A 137 7.52 -24.30 -17.30
CA ASN A 137 8.71 -25.16 -17.24
C ASN A 137 9.42 -25.08 -15.89
N ASN A 138 9.48 -26.25 -15.26
CA ASN A 138 10.09 -26.52 -13.98
C ASN A 138 11.57 -26.87 -14.22
N LEU A 139 12.48 -25.88 -14.13
CA LEU A 139 13.91 -26.17 -14.11
C LEU A 139 14.60 -25.57 -12.87
N LYS A 140 14.87 -26.49 -11.94
CA LYS A 140 16.08 -26.64 -11.11
C LYS A 140 16.91 -25.37 -10.91
N LYS A 141 16.89 -24.87 -9.69
CA LYS A 141 17.77 -23.82 -9.17
C LYS A 141 19.25 -24.20 -9.38
N LYS A 142 19.93 -23.50 -10.29
CA LYS A 142 21.37 -23.22 -10.21
C LYS A 142 21.56 -21.72 -10.00
N LYS A 143 22.39 -21.38 -9.03
CA LYS A 143 22.74 -20.03 -8.62
C LYS A 143 23.57 -19.37 -9.74
N VAL A 144 22.98 -18.43 -10.47
CA VAL A 144 23.68 -17.47 -11.34
C VAL A 144 22.91 -16.15 -11.25
N ASN A 145 23.62 -15.01 -11.21
CA ASN A 145 23.07 -13.65 -11.19
C ASN A 145 21.80 -13.54 -12.06
N SER A 146 20.64 -13.60 -11.42
CA SER A 146 19.36 -13.56 -12.11
C SER A 146 19.04 -12.10 -12.39
N ILE A 147 19.15 -11.71 -13.66
CA ILE A 147 18.61 -10.44 -14.16
C ILE A 147 17.12 -10.40 -13.77
N PRO A 148 16.61 -9.33 -13.13
CA PRO A 148 15.21 -9.25 -12.73
C PRO A 148 14.30 -9.44 -13.95
N LYS A 149 13.38 -10.41 -13.87
CA LYS A 149 12.31 -10.55 -14.88
C LYS A 149 11.50 -9.25 -14.90
N VAL A 150 11.21 -8.75 -16.09
CA VAL A 150 10.57 -7.43 -16.36
C VAL A 150 9.24 -7.23 -15.61
N SER A 151 8.59 -8.34 -15.20
CA SER A 151 7.37 -8.37 -14.39
C SER A 151 7.53 -7.91 -12.93
N GLY A 152 8.76 -7.66 -12.46
CA GLY A 152 9.06 -7.18 -11.09
C GLY A 152 9.36 -5.68 -10.96
N LEU A 153 9.41 -4.92 -12.05
CA LEU A 153 9.79 -3.50 -12.03
C LEU A 153 8.66 -2.62 -11.48
N THR A 154 9.00 -1.67 -10.62
CA THR A 154 8.08 -0.60 -10.18
C THR A 154 7.68 0.29 -11.38
N PRO A 155 6.53 1.00 -11.34
CA PRO A 155 6.17 1.96 -12.41
C PRO A 155 7.29 2.97 -12.68
N HIS A 156 7.92 3.50 -11.63
CA HIS A 156 9.10 4.35 -11.73
C HIS A 156 10.25 3.68 -12.49
N GLN A 157 10.59 2.43 -12.15
CA GLN A 157 11.62 1.66 -12.87
C GLN A 157 11.24 1.34 -14.32
N LYS A 158 9.94 1.20 -14.64
CA LYS A 158 9.48 1.01 -16.01
C LYS A 158 9.66 2.31 -16.82
N VAL A 159 9.33 3.47 -16.24
CA VAL A 159 9.56 4.78 -16.87
C VAL A 159 11.05 5.03 -17.08
N ILE A 160 11.88 4.83 -16.04
CA ILE A 160 13.34 4.89 -16.17
C ILE A 160 13.84 3.92 -17.23
N GLY A 161 13.36 2.67 -17.24
CA GLY A 161 13.74 1.68 -18.25
C GLY A 161 13.41 2.11 -19.67
N LYS A 162 12.22 2.70 -19.89
CA LYS A 162 11.80 3.25 -21.18
C LYS A 162 12.70 4.42 -21.60
N LEU A 163 12.92 5.39 -20.72
CA LEU A 163 13.80 6.54 -20.98
C LEU A 163 15.25 6.10 -21.24
N VAL A 164 15.75 5.10 -20.52
CA VAL A 164 17.09 4.54 -20.76
C VAL A 164 17.18 3.89 -22.14
N SER A 165 16.15 3.16 -22.59
CA SER A 165 16.13 2.60 -23.95
C SER A 165 16.12 3.69 -25.01
N GLU A 166 15.30 4.72 -24.83
CA GLU A 166 15.19 5.86 -25.74
C GLU A 166 16.51 6.66 -25.81
N LEU A 167 17.16 6.90 -24.66
CA LEU A 167 18.49 7.50 -24.62
C LEU A 167 19.55 6.63 -25.32
N ARG A 168 19.46 5.30 -25.25
CA ARG A 168 20.39 4.39 -25.94
C ARG A 168 20.24 4.44 -27.45
N GLU A 169 19.00 4.54 -27.93
CA GLU A 169 18.68 4.65 -29.36
C GLU A 169 19.11 6.01 -29.90
N GLN A 170 18.77 7.09 -29.18
CA GLN A 170 19.09 8.46 -29.59
C GLN A 170 20.59 8.74 -29.64
N TRP A 171 21.32 8.29 -28.62
CA TRP A 171 22.74 8.58 -28.47
C TRP A 171 23.64 7.43 -28.92
N HIS A 172 23.18 6.59 -29.86
CA HIS A 172 23.99 5.50 -30.38
C HIS A 172 25.22 6.05 -31.12
N CYS A 173 26.38 5.44 -30.87
CA CYS A 173 27.66 5.88 -31.41
C CYS A 173 28.16 4.88 -32.46
N SER A 174 28.35 5.31 -33.70
CA SER A 174 28.84 4.43 -34.77
C SER A 174 30.31 3.99 -34.58
N GLN A 175 31.11 4.74 -33.79
CA GLN A 175 32.52 4.43 -33.55
C GLN A 175 32.73 3.33 -32.50
N ASP A 176 31.93 3.33 -31.44
CA ASP A 176 32.13 2.45 -30.28
C ASP A 176 31.06 1.35 -30.11
N ASN A 177 30.01 1.35 -30.94
CA ASN A 177 28.83 0.47 -30.81
C ASN A 177 28.19 0.50 -29.40
N VAL A 178 28.38 1.61 -28.67
CA VAL A 178 27.86 1.88 -27.33
C VAL A 178 27.29 3.30 -27.34
N PRO A 179 26.19 3.59 -26.62
CA PRO A 179 25.67 4.95 -26.50
C PRO A 179 26.75 5.93 -26.00
N CYS A 180 26.93 7.04 -26.70
CA CYS A 180 27.87 8.10 -26.41
C CYS A 180 27.17 9.47 -26.51
N TYR A 181 27.37 10.33 -25.51
CA TYR A 181 26.96 11.73 -25.60
C TYR A 181 28.13 12.54 -26.17
N VAL A 182 27.89 13.31 -27.23
CA VAL A 182 28.94 14.12 -27.86
C VAL A 182 28.80 15.56 -27.42
N ALA A 183 29.77 16.03 -26.63
CA ALA A 183 29.88 17.44 -26.24
C ALA A 183 31.21 18.00 -26.75
N SER A 184 31.15 19.05 -27.57
CA SER A 184 32.34 19.71 -28.14
C SER A 184 33.33 18.76 -28.84
N GLY A 185 32.82 17.73 -29.52
CA GLY A 185 33.62 16.73 -30.24
C GLY A 185 34.24 15.64 -29.35
N ILE A 186 33.96 15.64 -28.04
CA ILE A 186 34.39 14.58 -27.12
C ILE A 186 33.23 13.62 -26.88
N HIS A 187 33.50 12.33 -27.06
CA HIS A 187 32.53 11.25 -26.85
C HIS A 187 32.55 10.80 -25.39
N LEU A 188 31.47 11.08 -24.65
CA LEU A 188 31.24 10.57 -23.30
C LEU A 188 30.48 9.25 -23.39
N LYS A 189 31.14 8.14 -23.04
CA LYS A 189 30.50 6.82 -23.01
C LYS A 189 29.41 6.76 -21.93
N LEU A 190 28.17 6.54 -22.36
CA LEU A 190 27.01 6.48 -21.47
C LEU A 190 26.92 5.08 -20.84
N THR A 191 27.51 4.93 -19.67
CA THR A 191 27.36 3.73 -18.84
C THR A 191 25.92 3.58 -18.36
N ALA A 192 25.52 2.38 -17.90
CA ALA A 192 24.19 2.16 -17.33
C ALA A 192 23.87 3.12 -16.17
N LYS A 193 24.89 3.51 -15.38
CA LYS A 193 24.76 4.51 -14.32
C LYS A 193 24.41 5.89 -14.89
N LEU A 194 25.15 6.35 -15.89
CA LEU A 194 24.92 7.67 -16.52
C LEU A 194 23.54 7.73 -17.18
N LEU A 195 23.14 6.68 -17.90
CA LEU A 195 21.81 6.61 -18.52
C LEU A 195 20.69 6.66 -17.49
N ALA A 196 20.84 5.95 -16.37
CA ALA A 196 19.84 5.99 -15.28
C ALA A 196 19.77 7.37 -14.63
N MET A 197 20.91 8.01 -14.35
CA MET A 197 20.94 9.37 -13.79
C MET A 197 20.33 10.41 -14.75
N TRP A 198 20.54 10.26 -16.07
CA TRP A 198 19.91 11.12 -17.06
C TRP A 198 18.39 10.90 -17.09
N ALA A 199 17.94 9.65 -17.12
CA ALA A 199 16.52 9.32 -17.05
C ALA A 199 15.84 9.87 -15.79
N GLU A 200 16.50 9.81 -14.63
CA GLU A 200 16.00 10.42 -13.38
C GLU A 200 15.91 11.95 -13.50
N SER A 201 16.93 12.60 -14.06
CA SER A 201 16.94 14.06 -14.26
C SER A 201 15.83 14.54 -15.21
N ILE A 202 15.46 13.72 -16.21
CA ILE A 202 14.32 13.97 -17.09
C ILE A 202 13.01 13.88 -16.31
N MET A 203 12.86 12.88 -15.45
CA MET A 203 11.67 12.75 -14.60
C MET A 203 11.50 13.91 -13.61
N ASP A 204 12.61 14.46 -13.12
CA ASP A 204 12.61 15.63 -12.22
C ASP A 204 12.47 16.97 -12.96
N GLY A 205 12.37 16.96 -14.30
CA GLY A 205 12.19 18.16 -15.13
C GLY A 205 13.43 19.05 -15.25
N THR A 206 14.61 18.52 -14.89
CA THR A 206 15.88 19.26 -14.92
C THR A 206 16.74 18.97 -16.16
N ALA A 207 16.33 17.99 -16.97
CA ALA A 207 16.97 17.59 -18.23
C ALA A 207 15.93 17.13 -19.25
N THR A 208 16.34 16.97 -20.51
CA THR A 208 15.51 16.39 -21.59
C THR A 208 16.27 15.26 -22.28
N ILE A 209 15.63 14.54 -23.22
CA ILE A 209 16.29 13.49 -24.01
C ILE A 209 17.48 14.06 -24.83
N GLU A 210 17.38 15.32 -25.23
CA GLU A 210 18.38 16.01 -26.06
C GLU A 210 19.44 16.74 -25.23
N ILE A 211 19.08 17.20 -24.03
CA ILE A 211 19.95 18.04 -23.18
C ILE A 211 20.36 17.24 -21.96
N ALA A 212 21.67 16.95 -21.87
CA ALA A 212 22.26 16.24 -20.75
C ALA A 212 22.10 17.01 -19.43
N PRO A 213 22.02 16.31 -18.27
CA PRO A 213 21.91 16.96 -16.97
C PRO A 213 23.15 17.80 -16.66
N THR A 214 22.99 18.89 -15.91
CA THR A 214 24.09 19.76 -15.44
C THR A 214 24.93 19.14 -14.31
N HIS A 215 24.97 17.81 -14.23
CA HIS A 215 25.66 17.08 -13.17
C HIS A 215 27.17 16.96 -13.48
N PRO A 216 28.07 17.01 -12.48
CA PRO A 216 29.53 16.93 -12.69
C PRO A 216 29.99 15.69 -13.47
N ASP A 217 29.28 14.56 -13.33
CA ASP A 217 29.55 13.33 -14.09
C ASP A 217 29.29 13.47 -15.62
N PHE A 218 28.55 14.51 -16.03
CA PHE A 218 28.32 14.91 -17.44
C PHE A 218 29.11 16.16 -17.84
N ALA A 219 29.61 16.92 -16.85
CA ALA A 219 30.62 17.95 -17.07
C ALA A 219 31.92 17.27 -17.48
N VAL A 220 32.10 17.17 -18.80
CA VAL A 220 33.29 16.70 -19.53
C VAL A 220 34.50 16.56 -18.62
N GLN A 221 34.96 15.32 -18.39
CA GLN A 221 36.25 15.06 -17.77
C GLN A 221 37.33 15.80 -18.58
N HIS A 222 37.70 17.00 -18.14
CA HIS A 222 38.74 17.85 -18.73
C HIS A 222 40.17 17.29 -18.55
N ALA A 223 40.31 15.99 -18.30
CA ALA A 223 41.61 15.37 -18.07
C ALA A 223 41.73 14.08 -18.86
N THR A 224 42.22 14.22 -20.09
CA THR A 224 42.76 13.14 -20.89
C THR A 224 43.80 12.37 -20.06
N LYS A 225 43.65 11.04 -20.01
CA LYS A 225 44.54 10.14 -19.27
C LYS A 225 45.87 9.97 -20.02
N ASN A 226 46.78 10.94 -19.89
CA ASN A 226 48.20 10.74 -20.18
C ASN A 226 48.96 10.69 -18.84
N ASN A 227 49.50 9.51 -18.54
CA ASN A 227 50.48 9.35 -17.48
C ASN A 227 51.79 10.02 -17.92
N VAL A 228 52.27 11.01 -17.16
CA VAL A 228 53.64 11.16 -16.63
C VAL A 228 53.77 12.54 -15.97
N HIS A 229 54.16 12.54 -14.70
CA HIS A 229 54.71 13.64 -13.88
C HIS A 229 54.35 15.11 -14.22
N SER A 230 53.55 15.75 -13.36
CA SER A 230 53.91 17.05 -12.78
C SER A 230 52.98 17.45 -11.63
N SER A 231 53.60 17.80 -10.51
CA SER A 231 52.98 18.48 -9.40
C SER A 231 52.67 19.92 -9.82
N ALA A 232 51.40 20.32 -9.83
CA ALA A 232 51.01 21.74 -9.75
C ALA A 232 49.57 21.87 -9.24
N THR A 233 49.43 22.25 -7.97
CA THR A 233 48.34 23.11 -7.48
C THR A 233 48.16 24.29 -8.42
N LEU A 234 46.92 24.69 -8.72
CA LEU A 234 46.40 26.03 -9.11
C LEU A 234 45.04 25.75 -9.81
N MET A 235 43.89 26.38 -9.60
CA MET A 235 43.34 27.44 -8.75
C MET A 235 41.82 27.25 -8.83
N ALA A 236 41.09 27.41 -7.72
CA ALA A 236 39.64 27.61 -7.78
C ALA A 236 39.37 28.98 -8.42
N SER A 237 38.90 29.02 -9.67
CA SER A 237 38.42 30.26 -10.27
C SER A 237 37.03 30.60 -9.72
N GLN A 238 37.07 31.37 -8.64
CA GLN A 238 36.02 32.34 -8.34
C GLN A 238 35.91 33.29 -9.55
N MET A 239 34.74 33.34 -10.19
CA MET A 239 34.35 34.46 -11.02
C MET A 239 33.15 35.12 -10.36
N SER A 240 33.48 35.95 -9.37
CA SER A 240 32.64 37.04 -8.89
C SER A 240 32.59 38.10 -9.99
N GLN A 241 31.45 38.25 -10.66
CA GLN A 241 31.14 39.48 -11.40
C GLN A 241 30.31 40.36 -10.46
N MET A 242 31.00 41.34 -9.86
CA MET A 242 30.45 42.43 -9.07
C MET A 242 29.48 43.26 -9.92
N TYR A 243 28.22 43.31 -9.51
CA TYR A 243 27.34 44.45 -9.82
C TYR A 243 27.30 45.37 -8.59
N PRO A 244 27.37 46.71 -8.76
CA PRO A 244 27.35 47.62 -7.62
C PRO A 244 25.97 47.65 -6.96
N ILE A 245 25.93 47.24 -5.69
CA ILE A 245 24.79 47.36 -4.78
C ILE A 245 24.71 48.84 -4.34
N GLN A 246 23.61 49.51 -4.69
CA GLN A 246 23.19 50.76 -4.06
C GLN A 246 22.29 50.42 -2.85
N PRO A 247 22.40 51.13 -1.72
CA PRO A 247 21.63 50.80 -0.51
C PRO A 247 20.21 51.37 -0.60
N ILE A 248 19.19 50.51 -0.60
CA ILE A 248 17.79 50.95 -0.40
C ILE A 248 17.38 50.67 1.04
N GLN A 249 16.98 51.75 1.70
CA GLN A 249 16.53 51.82 3.08
C GLN A 249 15.19 51.08 3.28
N TYR A 250 15.10 50.42 4.43
CA TYR A 250 13.89 49.91 5.05
C TYR A 250 12.80 50.98 5.18
N ILE A 251 11.65 50.82 4.50
CA ILE A 251 10.36 51.46 4.87
C ILE A 251 9.20 50.48 4.64
N SER A 252 8.33 50.43 5.66
CA SER A 252 7.13 49.63 5.90
C SER A 252 6.03 49.72 4.81
N PRO A 253 5.09 48.75 4.72
CA PRO A 253 4.10 48.68 3.65
C PRO A 253 2.91 49.61 3.92
N GLN A 254 2.61 50.49 2.96
CA GLN A 254 1.40 51.31 2.93
C GLN A 254 0.49 50.82 1.80
N TYR A 255 -0.77 50.59 2.15
CA TYR A 255 -1.87 50.19 1.29
C TYR A 255 -2.19 51.24 0.22
N CYS A 256 -2.46 50.81 -1.02
CA CYS A 256 -3.28 51.49 -2.03
C CYS A 256 -3.92 50.38 -2.90
N MET A 257 -5.15 49.93 -2.62
CA MET A 257 -6.40 50.48 -3.15
C MET A 257 -6.37 50.65 -4.69
N VAL A 258 -6.62 49.57 -5.42
CA VAL A 258 -7.21 49.65 -6.76
C VAL A 258 -8.69 49.33 -6.62
N ARG A 259 -9.52 50.31 -6.94
CA ARG A 259 -10.97 50.32 -6.86
C ARG A 259 -11.51 50.45 -8.27
N GLU A 260 -12.23 49.45 -8.77
CA GLU A 260 -13.21 49.60 -9.87
C GLU A 260 -14.16 48.38 -9.92
N PRO A 261 -15.35 48.51 -10.51
CA PRO A 261 -16.54 48.98 -9.82
C PRO A 261 -17.52 47.86 -9.45
N LEU A 262 -18.28 48.15 -8.39
CA LEU A 262 -19.33 47.33 -7.78
C LEU A 262 -20.44 46.97 -8.80
N ALA A 263 -20.47 45.72 -9.25
CA ALA A 263 -21.74 45.06 -9.52
C ALA A 263 -22.34 44.63 -8.17
N PRO A 264 -23.67 44.75 -7.95
CA PRO A 264 -24.26 44.52 -6.65
C PRO A 264 -24.10 43.05 -6.28
N VAL A 265 -23.16 42.78 -5.36
CA VAL A 265 -23.18 41.57 -4.54
C VAL A 265 -24.49 41.64 -3.77
N SER A 266 -25.42 40.79 -4.16
CA SER A 266 -26.57 40.47 -3.34
C SER A 266 -26.01 39.92 -2.03
N ASN A 267 -26.04 40.77 -1.00
CA ASN A 267 -25.84 40.38 0.38
C ASN A 267 -26.97 39.42 0.77
N PHE A 268 -26.79 38.14 0.45
CA PHE A 268 -27.38 37.09 1.25
C PHE A 268 -26.36 36.72 2.33
N SER A 269 -26.22 37.59 3.32
CA SER A 269 -26.08 37.10 4.70
C SER A 269 -27.43 36.54 5.11
N ALA A 270 -27.80 35.41 4.50
CA ALA A 270 -28.80 34.54 5.06
C ALA A 270 -28.03 33.43 5.76
N THR A 271 -28.01 33.47 7.09
CA THR A 271 -28.26 32.24 7.85
C THR A 271 -29.66 31.74 7.45
N SER A 272 -29.82 31.32 6.20
CA SER A 272 -30.90 30.44 5.82
C SER A 272 -30.44 29.09 6.33
N GLN A 273 -31.06 28.60 7.40
CA GLN A 273 -31.11 27.17 7.62
C GLN A 273 -31.64 26.58 6.31
N LEU A 274 -30.74 26.09 5.45
CA LEU A 274 -31.16 25.40 4.23
C LEU A 274 -32.09 24.28 4.73
N PRO A 275 -33.31 24.17 4.20
CA PRO A 275 -34.20 23.10 4.60
C PRO A 275 -33.42 21.81 4.41
N ILE A 276 -33.31 21.01 5.48
CA ILE A 276 -32.54 19.77 5.44
C ILE A 276 -33.17 18.92 4.34
N PRO A 277 -32.46 18.67 3.23
CA PRO A 277 -33.00 17.89 2.14
C PRO A 277 -33.20 16.44 2.58
N SER A 278 -34.03 15.70 1.85
CA SER A 278 -34.05 14.25 2.01
C SER A 278 -32.67 13.67 1.64
N ILE A 279 -32.36 12.46 2.12
CA ILE A 279 -31.08 11.82 1.78
C ILE A 279 -30.95 11.60 0.27
N GLU A 280 -32.08 11.34 -0.41
CA GLU A 280 -32.16 11.20 -1.87
C GLU A 280 -31.79 12.50 -2.59
N GLU A 281 -32.42 13.61 -2.20
CA GLU A 281 -32.13 14.93 -2.76
C GLU A 281 -30.69 15.35 -2.50
N PHE A 282 -30.16 15.01 -1.33
CA PHE A 282 -28.79 15.29 -0.93
C PHE A 282 -27.78 14.53 -1.80
N LEU A 283 -27.91 13.20 -1.90
CA LEU A 283 -26.98 12.37 -2.68
C LEU A 283 -27.06 12.71 -4.18
N LYS A 284 -28.27 12.94 -4.70
CA LYS A 284 -28.48 13.37 -6.09
C LYS A 284 -27.82 14.72 -6.39
N LYS A 285 -27.78 15.64 -5.41
CA LYS A 285 -27.08 16.92 -5.57
C LYS A 285 -25.56 16.74 -5.59
N ILE A 286 -25.02 15.83 -4.77
CA ILE A 286 -23.59 15.49 -4.80
C ILE A 286 -23.22 14.91 -6.16
N ASP A 287 -24.02 13.98 -6.69
CA ASP A 287 -23.78 13.43 -8.03
C ASP A 287 -23.68 14.54 -9.07
N LYS A 288 -24.63 15.48 -9.09
CA LYS A 288 -24.59 16.63 -10.00
C LYS A 288 -23.36 17.52 -9.83
N ASP A 289 -22.91 17.74 -8.59
CA ASP A 289 -21.74 18.56 -8.29
C ASP A 289 -20.42 17.88 -8.72
N GLU A 290 -20.37 16.55 -8.76
CA GLU A 290 -19.17 15.74 -9.07
C GLU A 290 -19.11 15.21 -10.52
N GLY A 291 -20.15 15.40 -11.33
CA GLY A 291 -20.16 15.02 -12.76
C GLY A 291 -21.41 14.29 -13.27
N ASP A 292 -22.43 14.15 -12.43
CA ASP A 292 -23.72 13.47 -12.69
C ASP A 292 -23.59 12.00 -13.09
N ASN A 293 -22.64 11.29 -12.46
CA ASN A 293 -22.34 9.88 -12.75
C ASN A 293 -23.29 8.88 -12.07
N GLY A 294 -24.09 9.32 -11.08
CA GLY A 294 -24.97 8.45 -10.30
C GLY A 294 -24.23 7.57 -9.27
N ASP A 295 -22.95 7.87 -9.01
CA ASP A 295 -22.08 7.12 -8.10
C ASP A 295 -22.57 7.18 -6.65
N PHE A 296 -23.28 8.25 -6.26
CA PHE A 296 -23.77 8.45 -4.90
C PHE A 296 -25.20 7.95 -4.70
N MET A 297 -26.02 7.90 -5.76
CA MET A 297 -27.40 7.38 -5.70
C MET A 297 -27.50 5.92 -5.26
N GLN A 298 -26.48 5.09 -5.51
CA GLN A 298 -26.46 3.68 -5.08
C GLN A 298 -26.51 3.50 -3.54
N PHE A 299 -26.21 4.55 -2.77
CA PHE A 299 -26.22 4.49 -1.30
C PHE A 299 -27.57 4.88 -0.69
N ILE A 300 -28.54 5.33 -1.49
CA ILE A 300 -29.84 5.81 -0.99
C ILE A 300 -30.52 4.75 -0.12
N ASP A 301 -30.64 3.53 -0.62
CA ASP A 301 -31.36 2.46 0.06
C ASP A 301 -30.71 2.12 1.41
N VAL A 302 -29.38 1.98 1.42
CA VAL A 302 -28.63 1.64 2.63
C VAL A 302 -28.73 2.75 3.69
N PHE A 303 -28.68 4.02 3.30
CA PHE A 303 -28.85 5.12 4.24
C PHE A 303 -30.28 5.18 4.80
N ASN A 304 -31.30 4.92 3.97
CA ASN A 304 -32.69 4.85 4.40
C ASN A 304 -32.92 3.66 5.36
N GLU A 305 -32.38 2.48 5.05
CA GLU A 305 -32.47 1.28 5.91
C GLU A 305 -31.85 1.51 7.29
N GLN A 306 -30.70 2.20 7.34
CA GLN A 306 -30.02 2.53 8.60
C GLN A 306 -30.57 3.80 9.26
N ASN A 307 -31.64 4.39 8.73
CA ASN A 307 -32.30 5.60 9.23
C ASN A 307 -31.32 6.80 9.40
N ILE A 308 -30.39 6.93 8.45
CA ILE A 308 -29.37 7.99 8.42
C ILE A 308 -29.92 9.20 7.65
N SER A 309 -30.13 10.30 8.38
CA SER A 309 -30.48 11.59 7.79
C SER A 309 -29.23 12.43 7.51
N VAL A 310 -29.35 13.46 6.67
CA VAL A 310 -28.25 14.38 6.33
C VAL A 310 -27.57 14.98 7.57
N LYS A 311 -28.33 15.17 8.66
CA LYS A 311 -27.80 15.68 9.94
C LYS A 311 -26.86 14.70 10.65
N HIS A 312 -27.09 13.40 10.50
CA HIS A 312 -26.30 12.36 11.16
C HIS A 312 -24.94 12.15 10.47
N ILE A 313 -24.82 12.54 9.19
CA ILE A 313 -23.64 12.27 8.35
C ILE A 313 -22.34 12.83 8.94
N LYS A 314 -22.40 13.98 9.61
CA LYS A 314 -21.21 14.61 10.18
C LYS A 314 -20.59 13.79 11.33
N ASP A 315 -21.45 13.08 12.07
CA ASP A 315 -21.08 12.33 13.27
C ASP A 315 -20.63 10.90 12.92
N LEU A 316 -20.84 10.47 11.68
CA LEU A 316 -20.39 9.17 11.19
C LEU A 316 -18.85 9.08 11.17
N ASP A 317 -18.35 7.97 11.68
CA ASP A 317 -16.94 7.60 11.63
C ASP A 317 -16.60 6.72 10.41
N GLU A 318 -15.32 6.37 10.28
CA GLU A 318 -14.80 5.55 9.18
C GLU A 318 -15.45 4.15 9.12
N ASN A 319 -15.79 3.58 10.27
CA ASN A 319 -16.43 2.27 10.38
C ASN A 319 -17.92 2.37 10.03
N ASP A 320 -18.60 3.45 10.41
CA ASP A 320 -20.00 3.68 10.02
C ASP A 320 -20.14 3.80 8.50
N PHE A 321 -19.25 4.56 7.83
CA PHE A 321 -19.24 4.63 6.37
C PHE A 321 -18.94 3.27 5.71
N GLN A 322 -18.16 2.41 6.37
CA GLN A 322 -17.91 1.05 5.90
C GLN A 322 -19.17 0.18 5.99
N ILE A 323 -19.96 0.32 7.06
CA ILE A 323 -21.25 -0.36 7.23
C ILE A 323 -22.26 0.13 6.19
N LEU A 324 -22.27 1.43 5.89
CA LEU A 324 -23.12 2.04 4.85
C LEU A 324 -22.67 1.71 3.40
N GLY A 325 -21.65 0.86 3.22
CA GLY A 325 -21.17 0.43 1.90
C GLY A 325 -20.30 1.46 1.16
N VAL A 326 -20.06 2.64 1.74
CA VAL A 326 -19.20 3.67 1.16
C VAL A 326 -17.73 3.31 1.42
N LYS A 327 -17.15 2.45 0.58
CA LYS A 327 -15.76 1.95 0.75
C LYS A 327 -14.68 2.93 0.27
N THR A 328 -15.02 3.78 -0.68
CA THR A 328 -14.09 4.72 -1.32
C THR A 328 -13.81 5.92 -0.43
N ILE A 329 -12.53 6.16 -0.10
CA ILE A 329 -12.11 7.27 0.79
C ILE A 329 -12.51 8.65 0.20
N GLY A 330 -12.43 8.80 -1.12
CA GLY A 330 -12.86 10.04 -1.81
C GLY A 330 -14.34 10.33 -1.56
N TRP A 331 -15.20 9.34 -1.79
CA TRP A 331 -16.64 9.46 -1.57
C TRP A 331 -17.00 9.80 -0.13
N ARG A 332 -16.34 9.19 0.87
CA ARG A 332 -16.52 9.55 2.29
C ARG A 332 -16.23 11.03 2.54
N LYS A 333 -15.11 11.52 2.00
CA LYS A 333 -14.70 12.93 2.15
C LYS A 333 -15.70 13.86 1.47
N THR A 334 -16.15 13.54 0.26
CA THR A 334 -17.13 14.34 -0.49
C THR A 334 -18.47 14.40 0.25
N ILE A 335 -19.03 13.26 0.64
CA ILE A 335 -20.30 13.17 1.38
C ILE A 335 -20.22 13.98 2.69
N LYS A 336 -19.12 13.82 3.45
CA LYS A 336 -18.94 14.53 4.72
C LYS A 336 -18.75 16.03 4.52
N ALA A 337 -18.04 16.46 3.47
CA ALA A 337 -17.88 17.87 3.14
C ALA A 337 -19.19 18.53 2.68
N ALA A 338 -20.00 17.82 1.90
CA ALA A 338 -21.31 18.30 1.45
C ALA A 338 -22.31 18.43 2.62
N ALA A 339 -22.30 17.48 3.55
CA ALA A 339 -23.20 17.48 4.71
C ALA A 339 -22.97 18.68 5.65
N LYS A 340 -21.73 19.20 5.75
CA LYS A 340 -21.40 20.40 6.55
C LYS A 340 -22.16 21.66 6.14
N ARG A 341 -22.74 21.70 4.93
CA ARG A 341 -23.52 22.85 4.45
C ARG A 341 -24.93 22.92 5.05
N TYR A 342 -25.36 21.88 5.76
CA TYR A 342 -26.71 21.73 6.31
C TYR A 342 -26.71 21.70 7.85
N GLU A 343 -25.70 22.33 8.47
CA GLU A 343 -25.56 22.46 9.93
C GLU A 343 -26.44 23.56 10.55
#